data_AF-A0A7W0VA22-F1
#
_entry.id   AF-A0A7W0VA22-F1
#
_cell.length_a   1.000
_cell.length_b   1.000
_cell.length_c   1.000
_cell.angle_alpha   90.00
_cell.angle_beta   90.00
_cell.angle_gamma   90.00
#
_symmetry.space_group_name_H-M   'P 1'
#
loop_
_entity.id
_entity.type
_entity.pdbx_description
1 polymer ?
#
loop_
_entity_poly.entity_id
_entity_poly.type
_entity_poly.pdbx_seq_one_letter_code
_entity_poly.pdbx_strand_id
1 'polypeptide(L)'
;MWKQGFNAWEQATSQYMEKVLSNPVVLGPAGAMLTAAMKTKAAADKAMSAWWSTIGLPTRRDQERSLHKLNQLESRLYDLEEKIRT
;
A
#
# COMPACT_ATOMS: atom_id res chain seq x y z
N MET A 1 11.34 24.71 29.03
CA MET A 1 11.10 25.28 27.68
C MET A 1 10.39 24.30 26.74
N TRP A 2 10.71 22.99 26.76
CA TRP A 2 10.00 21.98 25.94
C TRP A 2 8.49 21.88 26.22
N LYS A 3 8.07 21.82 27.48
CA LYS A 3 6.64 21.71 27.85
C LYS A 3 5.80 22.89 27.35
N GLN A 4 6.37 24.09 27.30
CA GLN A 4 5.68 25.30 26.85
C GLN A 4 5.52 25.33 25.32
N GLY A 5 6.57 24.90 24.59
CA GLY A 5 6.50 24.71 23.14
C GLY A 5 5.55 23.57 22.75
N PHE A 6 5.55 22.47 23.51
CA PHE A 6 4.62 21.36 23.32
C PHE A 6 3.17 21.81 23.53
N ASN A 7 2.87 22.53 24.61
CA ASN A 7 1.52 23.03 24.86
C ASN A 7 1.06 24.02 23.78
N ALA A 8 1.94 24.91 23.31
CA ALA A 8 1.62 25.84 22.23
C ALA A 8 1.37 25.09 20.90
N TRP A 9 2.16 24.06 20.60
CA TRP A 9 1.97 23.20 19.43
C TRP A 9 0.69 22.38 19.53
N GLU A 10 0.41 21.79 20.69
CA GLU A 10 -0.80 21.00 20.96
C GLU A 10 -2.04 21.86 20.82
N GLN A 11 -2.02 23.09 21.34
CA GLN A 11 -3.15 24.00 21.26
C GLN A 11 -3.39 24.50 19.83
N ALA A 12 -2.32 24.81 19.08
CA ALA A 12 -2.43 25.19 17.67
C ALA A 12 -2.92 24.03 16.79
N THR A 13 -2.38 22.83 17.03
CA THR A 13 -2.76 21.61 16.30
C THR A 13 -4.19 21.22 16.62
N SER A 14 -4.60 21.26 17.89
CA SER A 14 -5.96 20.98 18.34
C SER A 14 -6.97 21.92 17.67
N GLN A 15 -6.75 23.23 17.70
CA GLN A 15 -7.67 24.18 17.05
C GLN A 15 -7.75 24.02 15.53
N TYR A 16 -6.64 23.64 14.89
CA TYR A 16 -6.61 23.37 13.44
C TYR A 16 -7.32 22.07 13.11
N MET A 17 -7.04 21.00 13.87
CA MET A 17 -7.63 19.68 13.73
C MET A 17 -9.13 19.74 13.98
N GLU A 18 -9.57 20.47 15.01
CA GLU A 18 -10.98 20.69 15.31
C GLU A 18 -11.67 21.42 14.17
N LYS A 19 -11.10 22.51 13.63
CA LYS A 19 -11.69 23.24 12.48
C LYS A 19 -11.74 22.41 11.19
N VAL A 20 -10.74 21.56 10.94
CA VAL A 20 -10.71 20.69 9.76
C VAL A 20 -11.68 19.52 9.93
N LEU A 21 -11.76 18.92 11.12
CA LEU A 21 -12.62 17.77 11.40
C LEU A 21 -14.10 18.15 11.64
N SER A 22 -14.37 19.36 12.13
CA SER A 22 -15.73 19.85 12.38
C SER A 22 -16.36 20.53 11.16
N ASN A 23 -15.59 20.82 10.11
CA ASN A 23 -16.10 21.46 8.90
C ASN A 23 -16.29 20.43 7.76
N PRO A 24 -17.53 19.91 7.55
CA PRO A 24 -17.83 18.94 6.50
C PRO A 24 -17.56 19.45 5.07
N VAL A 25 -17.45 20.77 4.87
CA VAL A 25 -17.09 21.40 3.59
C VAL A 25 -15.64 21.13 3.19
N VAL A 26 -14.76 20.77 4.13
CA VAL A 26 -13.35 20.41 3.85
C VAL A 26 -13.19 18.90 3.80
N LEU A 27 -13.79 18.16 4.73
CA LEU A 27 -13.64 16.69 4.81
C LEU A 27 -14.22 15.94 3.62
N GLY A 28 -15.39 16.34 3.13
CA GLY A 28 -16.04 15.68 1.99
C GLY A 28 -15.23 15.85 0.69
N PRO A 29 -15.00 17.10 0.25
CA PRO A 29 -14.26 17.37 -0.99
C PRO A 29 -12.79 16.94 -0.93
N ALA A 30 -12.09 17.15 0.20
CA ALA A 30 -10.69 16.74 0.32
C ALA A 30 -10.54 15.21 0.36
N GLY A 31 -11.45 14.51 1.06
CA GLY A 31 -11.48 13.05 1.06
C GLY A 31 -11.79 12.47 -0.34
N ALA A 32 -12.73 13.09 -1.06
CA ALA A 32 -13.04 12.70 -2.44
C ALA A 32 -11.86 12.97 -3.40
N MET A 33 -11.19 14.12 -3.28
CA MET A 33 -10.01 14.44 -4.09
C MET A 33 -8.82 13.53 -3.76
N LEU A 34 -8.54 13.25 -2.49
CA LEU A 34 -7.50 12.30 -2.09
C LEU A 34 -7.81 10.90 -2.61
N THR A 35 -9.07 10.46 -2.50
CA THR A 35 -9.51 9.16 -3.03
C THR A 35 -9.35 9.10 -4.54
N ALA A 36 -9.73 10.16 -5.25
CA ALA A 36 -9.56 10.25 -6.70
C ALA A 36 -8.08 10.22 -7.07
N ALA A 37 -7.23 11.01 -6.41
CA ALA A 37 -5.79 11.03 -6.62
C ALA A 37 -5.15 9.65 -6.37
N MET A 38 -5.54 8.96 -5.29
CA MET A 38 -5.04 7.62 -4.98
C MET A 38 -5.50 6.58 -5.99
N LYS A 39 -6.75 6.64 -6.46
CA LYS A 39 -7.25 5.77 -7.55
C LYS A 39 -6.48 6.00 -8.86
N THR A 40 -6.24 7.26 -9.21
CA THR A 40 -5.45 7.64 -10.40
C THR A 40 -4.02 7.14 -10.28
N LYS A 41 -3.38 7.33 -9.12
CA LYS A 41 -2.02 6.81 -8.85
C LYS A 41 -1.98 5.28 -9.00
N ALA A 42 -2.93 4.57 -8.38
CA ALA A 42 -2.99 3.11 -8.47
C ALA A 42 -3.21 2.62 -9.92
N ALA A 43 -4.01 3.33 -10.70
CA ALA A 43 -4.21 3.03 -12.11
C ALA A 43 -2.93 3.28 -12.94
N ALA A 44 -2.21 4.37 -12.67
CA ALA A 44 -0.93 4.68 -13.31
C ALA A 44 0.15 3.64 -12.97
N ASP A 45 0.26 3.25 -11.70
CA ASP A 45 1.19 2.20 -11.24
C ASP A 45 0.90 0.86 -11.94
N LYS A 46 -0.39 0.53 -12.09
CA LYS A 46 -0.83 -0.68 -12.82
C LYS A 46 -0.50 -0.60 -14.32
N ALA A 47 -0.72 0.54 -14.95
CA ALA A 47 -0.39 0.75 -16.36
C ALA A 47 1.12 0.68 -16.61
N MET A 48 1.92 1.26 -15.72
CA MET A 48 3.38 1.19 -15.78
C MET A 48 3.87 -0.25 -15.58
N SER A 49 3.33 -0.97 -14.59
CA SER A 49 3.61 -2.39 -14.40
C SER A 49 3.24 -3.22 -15.63
N ALA A 50 2.08 -2.95 -16.24
CA ALA A 50 1.67 -3.62 -17.47
C ALA A 50 2.65 -3.31 -18.62
N TRP A 51 3.00 -2.04 -18.82
CA TRP A 51 3.97 -1.61 -19.84
C TRP A 51 5.33 -2.30 -19.70
N TRP A 52 5.84 -2.40 -18.47
CA TRP A 52 7.09 -3.07 -18.17
C TRP A 52 7.00 -4.57 -18.48
N SER A 53 5.85 -5.19 -18.16
CA SER A 53 5.56 -6.57 -18.55
C SER A 53 5.48 -6.75 -20.07
N THR A 54 4.91 -5.80 -20.82
CA THR A 54 4.83 -5.86 -22.29
C THR A 54 6.19 -5.72 -22.97
N ILE A 55 7.13 -4.99 -22.35
CA ILE A 55 8.53 -4.88 -22.82
C ILE A 55 9.37 -6.08 -22.37
N GLY A 56 8.78 -7.03 -21.64
CA GLY A 56 9.42 -8.28 -21.22
C GLY A 56 10.28 -8.14 -19.96
N LEU A 57 10.17 -7.03 -19.23
CA LEU A 57 10.84 -6.88 -17.93
C LEU A 57 9.96 -7.49 -16.82
N PRO A 58 10.43 -8.52 -16.11
CA PRO A 58 9.68 -9.11 -15.01
C PRO A 58 9.50 -8.10 -13.88
N THR A 59 8.25 -7.82 -13.52
CA THR A 59 7.95 -6.88 -12.44
C THR A 59 8.17 -7.53 -11.08
N ARG A 60 8.36 -6.73 -10.02
CA ARG A 60 8.48 -7.24 -8.64
C ARG A 60 7.31 -8.17 -8.26
N ARG A 61 6.09 -7.83 -8.70
CA ARG A 61 4.89 -8.64 -8.46
C ARG A 61 4.96 -10.00 -9.16
N ASP A 62 5.52 -10.03 -10.37
CA ASP A 62 5.71 -11.28 -11.10
C ASP A 62 6.79 -12.15 -10.45
N GLN A 63 7.83 -11.54 -9.90
CA GLN A 63 8.86 -12.23 -9.12
C GLN A 63 8.29 -12.87 -7.85
N GLU A 64 7.51 -12.11 -7.07
CA GLU A 64 6.84 -12.63 -5.87
C GLU A 64 5.89 -13.79 -6.20
N ARG A 65 5.15 -13.69 -7.31
CA ARG A 65 4.25 -14.77 -7.76
C ARG A 65 5.02 -16.01 -8.20
N SER A 66 6.12 -15.85 -8.91
CA SER A 66 6.99 -16.96 -9.33
C SER A 66 7.64 -17.64 -8.13
N LEU A 67 8.16 -16.87 -7.18
CA LEU A 67 8.71 -17.39 -5.91
C LEU A 67 7.65 -18.17 -5.12
N HIS A 68 6.44 -17.65 -5.01
CA HIS A 68 5.37 -18.36 -4.30
C HIS A 68 5.04 -19.71 -4.96
N LYS A 69 4.99 -19.76 -6.30
CA LYS A 69 4.77 -21.03 -7.03
C LYS A 69 5.94 -22.00 -6.86
N LEU A 70 7.18 -21.51 -6.83
CA LEU A 70 8.36 -22.35 -6.59
C LEU A 70 8.29 -22.99 -5.19
N ASN A 71 7.99 -22.21 -4.16
CA ASN A 71 7.83 -22.75 -2.80
C ASN A 71 6.70 -23.80 -2.73
N GLN A 72 5.60 -23.58 -3.45
CA GLN A 72 4.50 -24.55 -3.50
C GLN A 72 4.90 -25.85 -4.21
N LEU A 73 5.71 -25.77 -5.26
CA LEU A 73 6.25 -26.95 -5.94
C LEU A 73 7.22 -27.72 -5.04
N GLU A 74 8.13 -27.01 -4.36
CA GLU A 74 9.07 -27.59 -3.40
C GLU A 74 8.32 -28.34 -2.28
N SER A 75 7.30 -27.73 -1.68
CA SER A 75 6.47 -28.40 -0.66
C SER A 75 5.83 -29.68 -1.18
N ARG A 76 5.27 -29.67 -2.40
CA ARG A 76 4.66 -30.87 -2.99
C ARG A 76 5.68 -31.95 -3.30
N LEU A 77 6.90 -31.56 -3.67
CA LEU A 77 7.99 -32.52 -3.89
C LEU A 77 8.40 -33.19 -2.59
N TYR A 78 8.51 -32.44 -1.49
CA TYR A 78 8.77 -33.03 -0.17
C TYR A 78 7.66 -34.00 0.25
N ASP A 79 6.39 -33.62 0.08
CA ASP A 79 5.26 -34.51 0.41
C ASP A 79 5.27 -35.81 -0.40
N LEU A 80 5.68 -35.74 -1.68
CA LEU A 80 5.82 -36.92 -2.54
C LEU A 80 7.03 -37.77 -2.16
N GLU A 81 8.15 -37.14 -1.79
CA GLU A 81 9.33 -37.84 -1.30
C GLU A 81 9.02 -38.61 -0.01
N GLU A 82 8.27 -38.01 0.92
CA GLU A 82 7.85 -38.64 2.16
C GLU A 82 6.95 -39.86 1.90
N LYS A 83 6.00 -39.75 0.96
CA LYS A 83 5.10 -40.84 0.56
C LYS A 83 5.77 -42.00 -0.17
N ILE A 84 6.89 -41.75 -0.86
CA ILE A 84 7.67 -42.81 -1.51
C ILE A 84 8.55 -43.54 -0.48
N ARG A 85 8.96 -42.83 0.58
CA ARG A 85 9.80 -43.36 1.65
C ARG A 85 9.02 -44.19 2.68
N THR A 86 7.69 -44.00 2.76
CA THR A 86 6.76 -44.78 3.60
C THR A 86 6.07 -45.89 2.81
#